data_AF-A0A1Y4FL56-F1
#
_entry.id   AF-A0A1Y4FL56-F1
#
_cell.length_a   1.000
_cell.length_b   1.000
_cell.length_c   1.000
_cell.angle_alpha   90.00
_cell.angle_beta   90.00
_cell.angle_gamma   90.00
#
_symmetry.space_group_name_H-M   'P 1'
#
loop_
_entity.id
_entity.type
_entity.pdbx_description
1 polymer ?
#
loop_
_entity_poly.entity_id
_entity_poly.type
_entity_poly.pdbx_seq_one_letter_code
_entity_poly.pdbx_strand_id
1 'polypeptide(L)'
;MMHNWFECKIRYEKVAENGMNKKVTEPYLVDALSFTEAESRIIEEITPFISGEFTVADIKRANYSELFPSEEEAADRWFKCKLYFITLDEKSGAEKKTSANMLVQAADLRDAVKKLDEGMKGTMADYVIASIAETAIMDVYPYSAEPDVKPEFPDADKR
;
A
#
# COMPACT_ATOMS: atom_id res chain seq x y z
N MET A 1 0.85 -14.26 4.04
CA MET A 1 2.17 -13.95 3.45
C MET A 1 2.67 -12.72 4.17
N MET A 2 3.97 -12.60 4.47
CA MET A 2 4.48 -11.40 5.17
C MET A 2 4.73 -10.31 4.13
N HIS A 3 3.88 -9.29 4.11
CA HIS A 3 3.98 -8.17 3.17
C HIS A 3 5.08 -7.19 3.61
N ASN A 4 5.82 -6.67 2.64
CA ASN A 4 6.88 -5.70 2.79
C ASN A 4 6.56 -4.48 1.94
N TRP A 5 5.76 -3.57 2.49
CA TRP A 5 5.27 -2.42 1.75
C TRP A 5 6.32 -1.31 1.61
N PHE A 6 6.41 -0.76 0.41
CA PHE A 6 7.19 0.42 0.07
C PHE A 6 6.25 1.49 -0.51
N GLU A 7 6.37 2.73 -0.05
CA GLU A 7 5.75 3.88 -0.69
C GLU A 7 6.76 4.44 -1.71
N CYS A 8 6.46 4.26 -2.99
CA CYS A 8 7.24 4.75 -4.12
C CYS A 8 6.60 6.03 -4.67
N LYS A 9 7.36 7.11 -4.84
CA LYS A 9 6.85 8.36 -5.41
C LYS A 9 7.32 8.52 -6.84
N ILE A 10 6.37 8.62 -7.77
CA ILE A 10 6.65 8.86 -9.18
C ILE A 10 6.45 10.34 -9.50
N ARG A 11 7.46 10.96 -10.11
CA ARG A 11 7.43 12.35 -10.57
C ARG A 11 7.44 12.39 -12.10
N TYR A 12 6.44 13.07 -12.66
CA TYR A 12 6.26 13.21 -14.11
C TYR A 12 5.50 14.51 -14.45
N GLU A 13 5.45 14.85 -15.73
CA GLU A 13 4.62 15.95 -16.25
C GLU A 13 3.25 15.43 -16.68
N LYS A 14 2.19 16.02 -16.13
CA LYS A 14 0.80 15.76 -16.52
C LYS A 14 0.20 17.00 -17.17
N VAL A 15 -0.55 16.82 -18.25
CA VAL A 15 -1.34 17.91 -18.85
C VAL A 15 -2.56 18.16 -17.95
N ALA A 16 -2.63 19.33 -17.34
CA ALA A 16 -3.79 19.74 -16.56
C ALA A 16 -5.00 20.03 -17.47
N GLU A 17 -6.20 20.09 -16.91
CA GLU A 17 -7.45 20.33 -17.66
C GLU A 17 -7.43 21.64 -18.48
N ASN A 18 -6.60 22.60 -18.08
CA ASN A 18 -6.39 23.87 -18.78
C ASN A 18 -5.34 23.80 -19.91
N GLY A 19 -4.82 22.61 -20.24
CA GLY A 19 -3.80 22.39 -21.26
C GLY A 19 -2.36 22.73 -20.83
N MET A 20 -2.13 23.10 -19.56
CA MET A 20 -0.78 23.39 -19.06
C MET A 20 -0.09 22.13 -18.54
N ASN A 21 1.19 21.93 -18.90
CA ASN A 21 2.01 20.91 -18.28
C ASN A 21 2.29 21.28 -16.82
N LYS A 22 1.99 20.35 -15.90
CA LYS A 22 2.28 20.47 -14.47
C LYS A 22 3.11 19.28 -14.02
N LYS A 23 4.21 19.57 -13.32
CA LYS A 23 4.96 18.54 -12.60
C LYS A 23 4.17 18.09 -11.39
N VAL A 24 3.88 16.80 -11.32
CA VAL A 24 3.21 16.16 -10.19
C VAL A 24 4.13 15.15 -9.53
N THR A 25 3.83 14.77 -8.30
CA THR A 25 4.52 13.69 -7.60
C THR A 25 3.46 12.87 -6.87
N GLU A 26 3.28 11.65 -7.33
CA GLU A 26 2.20 10.76 -6.91
C GLU A 26 2.81 9.56 -6.18
N PRO A 27 2.37 9.28 -4.94
CA PRO A 27 2.80 8.10 -4.20
C PRO A 27 1.96 6.87 -4.56
N TYR A 28 2.63 5.74 -4.66
CA TYR A 28 2.07 4.41 -4.91
C TYR A 28 2.60 3.46 -3.84
N LEU A 29 1.79 2.48 -3.43
CA LEU A 29 2.22 1.46 -2.48
C LEU A 29 2.58 0.18 -3.23
N VAL A 30 3.76 -0.37 -3.00
CA VAL A 30 4.24 -1.58 -3.67
C VAL A 30 4.70 -2.58 -2.63
N ASP A 31 4.26 -3.83 -2.76
CA ASP A 31 4.82 -4.93 -1.98
C ASP A 31 5.99 -5.56 -2.73
N ALA A 32 7.16 -5.61 -2.08
CA ALA A 32 8.41 -6.10 -2.67
C ALA A 32 9.35 -6.62 -1.58
N LEU A 33 10.36 -7.41 -1.93
CA LEU A 33 11.33 -7.92 -0.95
C LEU A 33 12.45 -6.92 -0.65
N SER A 34 12.73 -6.00 -1.58
CA SER A 34 13.84 -5.03 -1.48
C SER A 34 13.53 -3.69 -2.14
N PHE A 35 14.34 -2.67 -1.84
CA PHE A 35 14.22 -1.34 -2.48
C PHE A 35 14.42 -1.41 -3.99
N THR A 36 15.38 -2.21 -4.46
CA THR A 36 15.65 -2.39 -5.89
C THR A 36 14.46 -3.03 -6.59
N GLU A 37 13.87 -4.06 -5.98
CA GLU A 37 12.67 -4.69 -6.53
C GLU A 37 11.46 -3.74 -6.51
N ALA A 38 11.26 -2.99 -5.43
CA ALA A 38 10.21 -1.99 -5.35
C ALA A 38 10.33 -0.93 -6.46
N GLU A 39 11.56 -0.51 -6.78
CA GLU A 39 11.87 0.42 -7.87
C GLU A 39 11.54 -0.20 -9.24
N SER A 40 12.02 -1.42 -9.51
CA SER A 40 11.73 -2.11 -10.77
C SER A 40 10.23 -2.32 -10.98
N ARG A 41 9.53 -2.81 -9.97
CA ARG A 41 8.08 -3.06 -10.03
C ARG A 41 7.30 -1.78 -10.28
N ILE A 42 7.57 -0.69 -9.54
CA ILE A 42 6.79 0.53 -9.75
C ILE A 42 7.00 1.12 -11.15
N ILE A 43 8.21 0.98 -11.71
CA ILE A 43 8.50 1.40 -13.09
C ILE A 43 7.65 0.58 -14.07
N GLU A 44 7.59 -0.74 -13.91
CA GLU A 44 6.80 -1.64 -14.76
C GLU A 44 5.31 -1.31 -14.68
N GLU A 45 4.78 -1.14 -13.47
CA GLU A 45 3.35 -0.85 -13.24
C GLU A 45 2.94 0.52 -13.78
N ILE A 46 3.79 1.55 -13.68
CA ILE A 46 3.40 2.93 -14.04
C ILE A 46 3.65 3.28 -15.51
N THR A 47 4.61 2.62 -16.16
CA THR A 47 4.99 2.90 -17.55
C THR A 47 3.81 2.91 -18.54
N PRO A 48 2.83 1.99 -18.46
CA PRO A 48 1.67 1.99 -19.35
C PRO A 48 0.77 3.23 -19.21
N PHE A 49 0.82 3.91 -18.05
CA PHE A 49 -0.10 4.99 -17.70
C PHE A 49 0.50 6.39 -17.87
N ILE A 50 1.84 6.52 -17.96
CA ILE A 50 2.51 7.80 -18.13
C ILE A 50 3.02 7.94 -19.57
N SER A 51 2.54 8.96 -20.26
CA SER A 51 3.12 9.39 -21.54
C SER A 51 4.31 10.32 -21.29
N GLY A 52 5.50 9.94 -21.75
CA GLY A 52 6.72 10.73 -21.64
C GLY A 52 7.66 10.26 -20.53
N GLU A 53 8.60 11.12 -20.13
CA GLU A 53 9.60 10.78 -19.12
C GLU A 53 9.04 10.91 -17.70
N PHE A 54 9.39 9.95 -16.85
CA PHE A 54 9.14 10.01 -15.42
C PHE A 54 10.39 9.60 -14.64
N THR A 55 10.39 9.92 -13.34
CA THR A 55 11.45 9.55 -12.42
C THR A 55 10.86 8.98 -11.14
N VAL A 56 11.52 7.98 -10.57
CA VAL A 56 11.25 7.54 -9.20
C VAL A 56 11.92 8.54 -8.26
N ALA A 57 11.14 9.35 -7.57
CA ALA A 57 11.61 10.48 -6.78
C ALA A 57 11.96 10.12 -5.33
N ASP A 58 11.35 9.06 -4.79
CA ASP A 58 11.53 8.60 -3.41
C ASP A 58 11.03 7.15 -3.27
N ILE A 59 11.68 6.36 -2.43
CA ILE A 59 11.23 5.03 -2.04
C ILE A 59 11.49 4.88 -0.54
N LYS A 60 10.44 4.60 0.24
CA LYS A 60 10.55 4.37 1.68
C LYS A 60 9.73 3.17 2.11
N ARG A 61 10.13 2.51 3.19
CA ARG A 61 9.31 1.48 3.82
C ARG A 61 8.02 2.10 4.37
N ALA A 62 6.90 1.47 4.07
CA ALA A 62 5.59 1.82 4.61
C ALA A 62 5.19 0.77 5.67
N ASN A 63 4.80 1.23 6.84
CA ASN A 63 4.40 0.35 7.93
C ASN A 63 2.88 0.20 7.93
N TYR A 64 2.38 -0.70 7.07
CA TYR A 64 0.99 -1.16 7.06
C TYR A 64 0.97 -2.64 7.43
N SER A 65 0.20 -2.99 8.45
CA SER A 65 0.09 -4.35 8.96
C SER A 65 -0.98 -5.15 8.23
N GLU A 66 -2.02 -4.49 7.71
CA GLU A 66 -3.12 -5.09 6.97
C GLU A 66 -3.69 -4.08 5.97
N LEU A 67 -4.20 -4.59 4.84
CA LEU A 67 -4.89 -3.82 3.82
C LEU A 67 -6.33 -4.30 3.67
N PHE A 68 -7.24 -3.35 3.48
CA PHE A 68 -8.66 -3.62 3.23
C PHE A 68 -9.05 -2.98 1.89
N PRO A 69 -8.70 -3.62 0.75
CA PRO A 69 -9.12 -3.16 -0.58
C PRO A 69 -10.64 -3.30 -0.74
N SER A 70 -11.21 -2.59 -1.71
CA SER A 70 -12.64 -2.60 -2.00
C SER A 70 -12.87 -2.71 -3.51
N GLU A 71 -13.79 -3.58 -3.91
CA GLU A 71 -14.22 -3.73 -5.31
C GLU A 71 -15.32 -2.71 -5.69
N GLU A 72 -15.79 -1.90 -4.73
CA GLU A 72 -16.79 -0.88 -4.98
C GLU A 72 -16.19 0.27 -5.81
N GLU A 73 -16.81 0.61 -6.93
CA GLU A 73 -16.35 1.69 -7.82
C GLU A 73 -16.24 3.05 -7.10
N ALA A 74 -17.09 3.29 -6.11
CA ALA A 74 -17.06 4.52 -5.30
C ALA A 74 -15.88 4.57 -4.31
N ALA A 75 -15.19 3.45 -4.06
CA ALA A 75 -14.06 3.35 -3.15
C ALA A 75 -12.74 3.65 -3.88
N ASP A 76 -12.55 4.90 -4.28
CA ASP A 76 -11.43 5.36 -5.09
C ASP A 76 -10.27 5.95 -4.25
N ARG A 77 -10.38 5.95 -2.92
CA ARG A 77 -9.42 6.61 -2.01
C ARG A 77 -8.90 5.65 -0.95
N TRP A 78 -7.64 5.87 -0.56
CA TRP A 78 -6.97 5.09 0.48
C TRP A 78 -6.85 5.87 1.79
N PHE A 79 -7.31 5.27 2.89
CA PHE A 79 -7.29 5.82 4.24
C PHE A 79 -6.35 5.05 5.15
N LYS A 80 -5.43 5.76 5.81
CA LYS A 80 -4.58 5.22 6.86
C LYS A 80 -5.33 5.21 8.18
N CYS A 81 -5.59 4.02 8.68
CA CYS A 81 -6.27 3.78 9.95
C CYS A 81 -5.26 3.31 10.99
N LYS A 82 -4.96 4.13 11.99
CA LYS A 82 -4.10 3.75 13.11
C LYS A 82 -4.98 3.15 14.21
N LEU A 83 -4.67 1.92 14.63
CA LEU A 83 -5.30 1.24 15.75
C LEU A 83 -4.36 1.18 16.94
N TYR A 84 -4.93 1.16 18.15
CA TYR A 84 -4.24 0.68 19.35
C TYR A 84 -4.87 -0.63 19.79
N PHE A 85 -4.12 -1.72 19.68
CA PHE A 85 -4.47 -2.99 20.32
C PHE A 85 -4.17 -2.90 21.81
N ILE A 86 -5.15 -3.29 22.63
CA ILE A 86 -5.11 -3.22 24.08
C ILE A 86 -4.88 -4.63 24.60
N THR A 87 -3.83 -4.81 25.39
CA THR A 87 -3.55 -6.05 26.10
C THR A 87 -3.28 -5.74 27.57
N LEU A 88 -3.59 -6.65 28.47
CA LEU A 88 -3.19 -6.54 29.88
C LEU A 88 -1.82 -7.18 30.09
N ASP A 89 -0.94 -6.48 30.79
CA ASP A 89 0.30 -7.08 31.27
C ASP A 89 0.00 -8.02 32.44
N GLU A 90 0.28 -9.31 32.28
CA GLU A 90 -0.08 -10.34 33.26
C GLU A 90 0.62 -10.18 34.62
N LYS A 91 1.73 -9.43 34.68
CA LYS A 91 2.49 -9.24 35.93
C LYS A 91 2.02 -8.03 36.72
N SER A 92 1.68 -6.94 36.04
CA SER A 92 1.36 -5.65 36.66
C SER A 92 -0.13 -5.30 36.60
N GLY A 93 -0.91 -5.98 35.76
CA GLY A 93 -2.30 -5.63 35.47
C GLY A 93 -2.46 -4.32 34.69
N ALA A 94 -1.36 -3.71 34.23
CA ALA A 94 -1.40 -2.47 33.48
C ALA A 94 -1.83 -2.70 32.02
N GLU A 95 -2.61 -1.79 31.47
CA GLU A 95 -2.95 -1.80 30.05
C GLU A 95 -1.74 -1.41 29.20
N LYS A 96 -1.43 -2.24 28.20
CA LYS A 96 -0.44 -1.97 27.17
C LYS A 96 -1.15 -1.71 25.85
N LYS A 97 -0.76 -0.61 25.19
CA LYS A 97 -1.24 -0.25 23.85
C LYS A 97 -0.16 -0.50 22.82
N THR A 98 -0.46 -1.35 21.84
CA THR A 98 0.41 -1.60 20.68
C THR A 98 -0.23 -0.98 19.45
N SER A 99 0.49 -0.11 18.75
CA SER A 99 -0.06 0.53 17.55
C SER A 99 0.16 -0.30 16.30
N ALA A 100 -0.85 -0.39 15.45
CA ALA A 100 -0.74 -0.88 14.08
C ALA A 100 -1.36 0.14 13.12
N ASN A 101 -0.87 0.21 11.88
CA ASN A 101 -1.55 0.96 10.84
C ASN A 101 -2.15 -0.01 9.84
N MET A 102 -3.40 0.22 9.48
CA MET A 102 -4.09 -0.46 8.41
C MET A 102 -4.31 0.55 7.27
N LEU A 103 -4.45 0.05 6.05
CA LEU A 103 -4.78 0.88 4.90
C LEU A 103 -6.10 0.38 4.29
N VAL A 104 -7.12 1.24 4.28
CA VAL A 104 -8.49 0.90 3.89
C VAL A 104 -8.86 1.67 2.63
N GLN A 105 -9.39 0.97 1.63
CA GLN A 105 -9.94 1.59 0.44
C GLN A 105 -11.42 1.91 0.65
N ALA A 106 -11.81 3.17 0.49
CA ALA A 106 -13.15 3.64 0.80
C ALA A 106 -13.51 4.92 0.02
N ALA A 107 -14.81 5.25 -0.02
CA ALA A 107 -15.30 6.47 -0.68
C ALA A 107 -15.04 7.73 0.16
N ASP A 108 -15.24 7.62 1.47
CA ASP A 108 -15.07 8.70 2.43
C ASP A 108 -14.68 8.18 3.83
N LEU A 109 -14.50 9.10 4.78
CA LEU A 109 -14.10 8.75 6.16
C LEU A 109 -15.10 7.85 6.89
N ARG A 110 -16.41 7.99 6.63
CA ARG A 110 -17.44 7.17 7.30
C ARG A 110 -17.42 5.76 6.74
N ASP A 111 -17.28 5.64 5.42
CA ASP A 111 -17.12 4.37 4.74
C ASP A 111 -15.82 3.66 5.16
N ALA A 112 -14.72 4.40 5.32
CA ALA A 112 -13.45 3.87 5.82
C ALA A 112 -13.58 3.26 7.23
N VAL A 113 -14.33 3.92 8.14
CA VAL A 113 -14.62 3.36 9.48
C VAL A 113 -15.41 2.06 9.35
N LYS A 114 -16.47 2.06 8.54
CA LYS A 114 -17.34 0.90 8.37
C LYS A 114 -16.57 -0.30 7.80
N LYS A 115 -15.78 -0.09 6.75
CA LYS A 115 -14.96 -1.14 6.11
C LYS A 115 -13.85 -1.64 7.01
N LEU A 116 -13.25 -0.75 7.80
CA LEU A 116 -12.30 -1.13 8.86
C LEU A 116 -12.98 -2.02 9.90
N ASP A 117 -14.12 -1.60 10.45
CA ASP A 117 -14.85 -2.38 11.45
C ASP A 117 -15.23 -3.76 10.89
N GLU A 118 -15.68 -3.82 9.63
CA GLU A 118 -15.96 -5.06 8.90
C GLU A 118 -14.74 -5.95 8.72
N GLY A 119 -13.62 -5.40 8.25
CA GLY A 119 -12.37 -6.14 8.09
C GLY A 119 -11.79 -6.65 9.41
N MET A 120 -12.13 -5.99 10.52
CA MET A 120 -11.73 -6.40 11.86
C MET A 120 -12.73 -7.37 12.53
N LYS A 121 -13.91 -7.64 11.93
CA LYS A 121 -14.88 -8.63 12.47
C LYS A 121 -14.24 -10.01 12.47
N GLY A 122 -13.94 -10.52 13.66
CA GLY A 122 -13.29 -11.83 13.85
C GLY A 122 -11.90 -11.74 14.49
N THR A 123 -11.35 -10.53 14.65
CA THR A 123 -10.21 -10.35 15.54
C THR A 123 -10.64 -10.66 16.98
N MET A 124 -9.84 -11.45 17.70
CA MET A 124 -10.02 -11.65 19.15
C MET A 124 -9.34 -10.56 19.97
N ALA A 125 -8.63 -9.63 19.32
CA ALA A 125 -7.89 -8.57 19.99
C ALA A 125 -8.79 -7.37 20.28
N ASP A 126 -8.77 -6.89 21.51
CA ASP A 126 -9.37 -5.60 21.85
C ASP A 126 -8.58 -4.48 21.18
N TYR A 127 -9.28 -3.55 20.53
CA TYR A 127 -8.65 -2.41 19.89
C TYR A 127 -9.50 -1.15 19.98
N VAL A 128 -8.84 -0.01 19.80
CA VAL A 128 -9.50 1.28 19.59
C VAL A 128 -8.91 1.97 18.37
N ILE A 129 -9.74 2.67 17.61
CA ILE A 129 -9.29 3.50 16.49
C ILE A 129 -8.63 4.76 17.07
N ALA A 130 -7.34 4.94 16.78
CA ALA A 130 -6.56 6.09 17.23
C ALA A 130 -6.69 7.28 16.29
N SER A 131 -6.67 7.03 14.98
CA SER A 131 -6.83 8.07 13.95
C SER A 131 -7.16 7.45 12.60
N ILE A 132 -7.92 8.17 11.78
CA ILE A 132 -8.14 7.86 10.38
C ILE A 132 -7.81 9.10 9.57
N ALA A 133 -7.00 8.94 8.53
CA ALA A 133 -6.63 10.02 7.64
C ALA A 133 -6.58 9.51 6.20
N GLU A 134 -7.14 10.29 5.29
CA GLU A 134 -6.94 10.06 3.86
C GLU A 134 -5.46 10.20 3.50
N THR A 135 -5.00 9.33 2.62
CA THR A 135 -3.64 9.34 2.07
C THR A 135 -3.66 9.90 0.65
N ALA A 136 -2.49 10.32 0.18
CA ALA A 136 -2.32 10.67 -1.23
C ALA A 136 -2.00 9.44 -2.11
N ILE A 137 -2.05 8.22 -1.56
CA ILE A 137 -1.70 6.99 -2.28
C ILE A 137 -2.69 6.84 -3.44
N MET A 138 -2.14 6.78 -4.66
CA MET A 138 -2.93 6.66 -5.87
C MET A 138 -3.39 5.24 -6.10
N ASP A 139 -2.50 4.27 -5.89
CA ASP A 139 -2.81 2.85 -6.07
C ASP A 139 -1.89 1.96 -5.22
N VAL A 140 -2.29 0.70 -5.07
CA VAL A 140 -1.56 -0.35 -4.37
C VAL A 140 -1.28 -1.50 -5.32
N TYR A 141 -0.02 -1.92 -5.38
CA TYR A 141 0.47 -3.04 -6.16
C TYR A 141 0.95 -4.16 -5.22
N PRO A 142 0.09 -5.13 -4.85
CA PRO A 142 0.47 -6.27 -4.04
C PRO A 142 1.49 -7.16 -4.76
N TYR A 143 2.24 -7.96 -3.99
CA TYR A 143 3.24 -8.85 -4.56
C TYR A 143 2.53 -9.99 -5.29
N SER A 144 2.51 -9.93 -6.61
CA SER A 144 2.16 -11.08 -7.44
C SER A 144 3.37 -12.00 -7.52
N ALA A 145 3.28 -13.19 -6.91
CA ALA A 145 4.24 -14.27 -7.08
C ALA A 145 3.96 -14.99 -8.40
N GLU A 146 3.96 -14.29 -9.54
CA GLU A 146 3.93 -14.98 -10.83
C GLU A 146 5.31 -15.61 -11.08
N PRO A 147 5.39 -16.94 -11.26
CA PRO A 147 6.64 -17.63 -11.53
C PRO A 147 7.02 -17.48 -13.00
N ASP A 148 7.21 -16.26 -13.50
CA ASP A 148 7.73 -16.03 -14.85
C ASP A 148 9.25 -15.84 -14.82
N VAL A 149 9.93 -16.70 -14.04
CA VAL A 149 11.35 -16.96 -14.28
C VAL A 149 11.41 -17.83 -15.51
N LYS A 150 11.44 -17.21 -16.70
CA LYS A 150 11.94 -17.91 -17.89
C LYS A 150 13.32 -18.43 -17.52
N PRO A 151 13.56 -19.75 -17.57
CA PRO A 151 14.85 -20.31 -17.17
C PRO A 151 15.94 -19.65 -18.01
N GLU A 152 16.95 -19.06 -17.35
CA GLU A 152 18.06 -18.36 -18.02
C GLU A 152 18.86 -19.29 -18.95
N PHE A 153 18.71 -20.62 -18.81
CA PHE A 153 19.38 -21.61 -19.64
C PHE A 153 18.45 -22.80 -19.99
N PRO A 154 17.73 -22.76 -21.12
CA PRO A 154 16.82 -23.83 -21.53
C PRO A 154 17.51 -25.15 -21.91
N ASP A 155 18.84 -25.16 -22.10
CA ASP A 155 19.61 -26.31 -22.59
C ASP A 155 20.66 -26.85 -21.59
N ALA A 156 20.61 -26.47 -20.32
CA ALA A 156 21.58 -26.95 -19.32
C ALA A 156 21.53 -28.48 -19.08
N ASP A 157 20.44 -29.14 -19.48
CA ASP A 157 20.21 -30.58 -19.32
C ASP A 157 20.61 -31.42 -20.55
N LYS A 158 21.23 -30.82 -21.57
CA LYS A 158 21.79 -31.56 -22.72
C LYS A 158 23.28 -31.79 -22.55
N ARG A 159 23.65 -32.68 -21.63
CA ARG A 159 24.99 -33.32 -21.60
C ARG A 159 24.88 -34.80 -21.29
#